data_AF-A0A7C5VEI9-F1
#
_entry.id   AF-A0A7C5VEI9-F1
#
_cell.length_a   1.000
_cell.length_b   1.000
_cell.length_c   1.000
_cell.angle_alpha   90.00
_cell.angle_beta   90.00
_cell.angle_gamma   90.00
#
_symmetry.space_group_name_H-M   'P 1'
#
loop_
_entity.id
_entity.type
_entity.pdbx_description
1 polymer ?
#
loop_
_entity_poly.entity_id
_entity_poly.type
_entity_poly.pdbx_seq_one_letter_code
_entity_poly.pdbx_strand_id
1 'polypeptide(L)'
;MSSAFDRAVEWVRQQASAGKGLPSIAKEMPEFRDERFTVNRVVLLEPIMVGYADPKASIQLTDGLFRAVTRVAKMHGFEAVQTSNGIAVRSGDRNVAFVTQEGVFSSDRKLFEDLVEAVRTQPVDAPVKDSWLDSIVQLTSKYGVDLIFMALLFFLLPTTLAAISLAATPSLWFPYPVNVGVAAALLLISVYVFRKYLAENRPKR
;
A
#
# COMPACT_ATOMS: atom_id res chain seq x y z
N MET A 1 1.46 32.78 2.62
CA MET A 1 0.20 32.91 1.86
C MET A 1 -0.70 31.74 2.26
N SER A 2 -1.99 31.99 2.54
CA SER A 2 -2.93 30.97 3.00
C SER A 2 -3.24 29.99 1.85
N SER A 3 -3.11 28.68 2.08
CA SER A 3 -3.31 27.66 1.05
C SER A 3 -4.78 27.62 0.60
N ALA A 4 -5.06 27.10 -0.60
CA ALA A 4 -6.44 26.92 -1.05
C ALA A 4 -7.29 26.09 -0.06
N PHE A 5 -6.68 25.11 0.61
CA PHE A 5 -7.32 24.30 1.65
C PHE A 5 -7.72 25.15 2.86
N ASP A 6 -6.79 25.94 3.40
CA ASP A 6 -7.05 26.78 4.59
C ASP A 6 -8.16 27.81 4.32
N ARG A 7 -8.17 28.40 3.11
CA ARG A 7 -9.24 29.33 2.67
C ARG A 7 -10.60 28.64 2.56
N ALA A 8 -10.62 27.41 2.03
CA ALA A 8 -11.85 26.62 1.92
C ALA A 8 -12.41 26.26 3.30
N VAL A 9 -11.58 25.80 4.23
CA VAL A 9 -11.98 25.49 5.60
C VAL A 9 -12.52 26.72 6.31
N GLU A 10 -11.84 27.86 6.18
CA GLU A 10 -12.27 29.11 6.82
C GLU A 10 -13.61 29.61 6.25
N TRP A 11 -13.81 29.52 4.94
CA TRP A 11 -15.10 29.85 4.33
C TRP A 11 -16.22 28.94 4.83
N VAL A 12 -16.00 27.62 4.90
CA VAL A 12 -16.98 26.66 5.43
C VAL A 12 -17.30 26.98 6.89
N ARG A 13 -16.29 27.28 7.71
CA ARG A 13 -16.46 27.67 9.12
C ARG A 13 -17.32 28.93 9.24
N GLN A 14 -17.08 29.93 8.40
CA GLN A 14 -17.89 31.16 8.38
C GLN A 14 -19.34 30.87 8.00
N GLN A 15 -19.60 30.07 6.96
CA GLN A 15 -20.98 29.73 6.57
C GLN A 15 -21.69 28.88 7.63
N ALA A 16 -20.98 27.94 8.27
CA ALA A 16 -21.52 27.14 9.36
C ALA A 16 -21.86 28.01 10.59
N SER A 17 -20.99 28.97 10.93
CA SER A 17 -21.26 29.94 12.01
C SER A 17 -22.45 30.86 11.73
N ALA A 18 -22.76 31.10 10.44
CA ALA A 18 -23.93 31.82 10.00
C ALA A 18 -25.22 30.96 9.99
N GLY A 19 -25.15 29.72 10.47
CA GLY A 19 -26.30 28.81 10.59
C GLY A 19 -26.69 28.11 9.29
N LYS A 20 -25.87 28.18 8.23
CA LYS A 20 -26.17 27.46 6.98
C LYS A 20 -25.94 25.96 7.15
N GLY A 21 -26.88 25.15 6.67
CA GLY A 21 -26.74 23.69 6.65
C GLY A 21 -25.74 23.21 5.59
N LEU A 22 -25.16 22.03 5.81
CA LEU A 22 -24.21 21.38 4.89
C LEU A 22 -24.67 21.37 3.42
N PRO A 23 -25.94 21.06 3.07
CA PRO A 23 -26.38 21.05 1.67
C PRO A 23 -26.27 22.43 1.00
N SER A 24 -26.57 23.50 1.72
CA SER A 24 -26.45 24.88 1.23
C SER A 24 -25.00 25.28 1.06
N ILE A 25 -24.15 24.96 2.05
CA ILE A 25 -22.71 25.22 2.00
C ILE A 25 -22.07 24.48 0.83
N ALA A 26 -22.40 23.20 0.62
CA ALA A 26 -21.87 22.41 -0.49
C ALA A 26 -22.28 22.94 -1.86
N LYS A 27 -23.46 23.55 -1.99
CA LYS A 27 -23.97 24.13 -3.24
C LYS A 27 -23.35 25.49 -3.57
N GLU A 28 -23.09 26.30 -2.55
CA GLU A 28 -22.58 27.67 -2.68
C GLU A 28 -21.05 27.76 -2.59
N MET A 29 -20.37 26.63 -2.36
CA MET A 29 -18.92 26.61 -2.16
C MET A 29 -18.19 27.11 -3.41
N PRO A 30 -17.38 28.18 -3.30
CA PRO A 30 -16.58 28.66 -4.40
C PRO A 30 -15.37 27.74 -4.64
N GLU A 31 -14.82 27.80 -5.85
CA GLU A 31 -13.60 27.06 -6.17
C GLU A 31 -12.37 27.79 -5.63
N PHE A 32 -11.66 27.15 -4.70
CA PHE A 32 -10.38 27.63 -4.20
C PHE A 32 -9.26 26.94 -4.96
N ARG A 33 -8.57 27.68 -5.84
CA ARG A 33 -7.47 27.15 -6.65
C ARG A 33 -6.11 27.49 -6.04
N ASP A 34 -5.24 26.50 -6.06
CA ASP A 34 -3.80 26.62 -5.82
C ASP A 34 -3.04 26.12 -7.06
N GLU A 35 -1.72 26.32 -7.12
CA GLU A 35 -0.90 25.81 -8.23
C GLU A 35 -0.98 24.28 -8.37
N ARG A 36 -1.17 23.59 -7.24
CA ARG A 36 -1.14 22.13 -7.17
C ARG A 36 -2.52 21.48 -7.18
N PHE A 37 -3.57 22.12 -6.68
CA PHE A 37 -4.88 21.49 -6.55
C PHE A 37 -6.00 22.52 -6.45
N THR A 38 -7.23 22.06 -6.65
CA THR A 38 -8.44 22.87 -6.47
C THR A 38 -9.27 22.25 -5.34
N VAL A 39 -9.80 23.07 -4.44
CA VAL A 39 -10.75 22.65 -3.41
C VAL A 39 -12.10 23.27 -3.76
N ASN A 40 -13.10 22.43 -4.03
CA ASN A 40 -14.39 22.87 -4.55
C ASN A 40 -15.59 22.18 -3.89
N ARG A 41 -15.36 21.31 -2.90
CA ARG A 41 -16.46 20.58 -2.26
C ARG A 41 -16.20 20.36 -0.77
N VAL A 42 -17.29 20.37 -0.01
CA VAL A 42 -17.35 20.01 1.42
C VAL A 42 -18.25 18.79 1.57
N VAL A 43 -17.83 17.85 2.41
CA VAL A 43 -18.55 16.56 2.61
C VAL A 43 -19.04 16.39 4.03
N LEU A 44 -18.29 16.88 5.03
CA LEU A 44 -18.66 16.82 6.45
C LEU A 44 -18.34 18.14 7.14
N LEU A 45 -19.10 18.45 8.21
CA LEU A 45 -18.88 19.63 9.06
C LEU A 45 -18.19 19.27 10.39
N GLU A 46 -18.28 18.02 10.85
CA GLU A 46 -17.66 17.55 12.09
C GLU A 46 -16.97 16.19 11.89
N PRO A 47 -15.65 16.17 11.66
CA PRO A 47 -14.78 17.32 11.39
C PRO A 47 -15.06 17.94 10.01
N ILE A 48 -14.73 19.22 9.82
CA ILE A 48 -14.86 19.90 8.52
C ILE A 48 -13.97 19.16 7.51
N MET A 49 -14.58 18.48 6.54
CA MET A 49 -13.88 17.80 5.46
C MET A 49 -14.15 18.54 4.16
N VAL A 50 -13.09 19.16 3.65
CA VAL A 50 -13.08 19.80 2.34
C VAL A 50 -12.21 18.98 1.39
N GLY A 51 -12.47 19.14 0.11
CA GLY A 51 -11.74 18.37 -0.87
C GLY A 51 -11.91 18.82 -2.30
N TYR A 52 -11.29 18.04 -3.16
CA TYR A 52 -11.33 18.14 -4.60
C TYR A 52 -12.33 17.12 -5.12
N ALA A 53 -13.34 17.58 -5.86
CA ALA A 53 -14.22 16.72 -6.62
C ALA A 53 -14.34 17.24 -8.05
N ASP A 54 -13.69 16.58 -9.01
CA ASP A 54 -13.79 16.93 -10.43
C ASP A 54 -14.56 15.83 -11.18
N PRO A 55 -15.77 16.13 -11.69
CA PRO A 55 -16.57 15.17 -12.44
C PRO A 55 -15.88 14.62 -13.69
N LYS A 56 -14.86 15.31 -14.22
CA LYS A 56 -14.11 14.89 -15.41
C LYS A 56 -12.88 14.05 -15.09
N ALA A 57 -12.39 14.12 -13.85
CA ALA A 57 -11.25 13.33 -13.37
C ALA A 57 -11.77 12.18 -12.50
N SER A 58 -12.37 11.17 -13.13
CA SER A 58 -12.80 9.96 -12.41
C SER A 58 -11.58 9.24 -11.84
N ILE A 59 -11.43 9.24 -10.52
CA ILE A 59 -10.34 8.54 -9.84
C ILE A 59 -10.61 7.03 -9.97
N GLN A 60 -9.66 6.29 -10.54
CA GLN A 60 -9.75 4.83 -10.60
C GLN A 60 -9.39 4.23 -9.24
N LEU A 61 -10.36 3.57 -8.62
CA LEU A 61 -10.18 2.85 -7.35
C LEU A 61 -9.48 1.50 -7.63
N THR A 62 -8.16 1.53 -7.75
CA THR A 62 -7.32 0.35 -7.94
C THR A 62 -6.76 -0.16 -6.62
N ASP A 63 -6.31 -1.42 -6.57
CA ASP A 63 -5.56 -1.94 -5.42
C ASP A 63 -4.26 -1.14 -5.19
N GLY A 64 -3.66 -0.61 -6.26
CA GLY A 64 -2.50 0.29 -6.20
C GLY A 64 -2.82 1.58 -5.46
N LEU A 65 -3.97 2.19 -5.74
CA LEU A 65 -4.45 3.37 -5.02
C LEU A 65 -4.71 3.04 -3.55
N PHE A 66 -5.36 1.92 -3.25
CA PHE A 66 -5.61 1.51 -1.87
C PHE A 66 -4.31 1.38 -1.07
N ARG A 67 -3.29 0.75 -1.65
CA ARG A 67 -1.95 0.64 -1.04
C ARG A 67 -1.29 2.01 -0.85
N ALA A 68 -1.39 2.91 -1.83
CA ALA A 68 -0.83 4.25 -1.73
C ALA A 68 -1.51 5.07 -0.61
N VAL A 69 -2.84 5.06 -0.55
CA VAL A 69 -3.62 5.71 0.52
C VAL A 69 -3.31 5.09 1.87
N THR A 70 -3.15 3.76 1.95
CA THR A 70 -2.77 3.07 3.19
C THR A 70 -1.38 3.50 3.67
N ARG A 71 -0.42 3.69 2.77
CA ARG A 71 0.91 4.20 3.12
C ARG A 71 0.83 5.61 3.69
N VAL A 72 0.10 6.50 3.02
CA VAL A 72 -0.12 7.88 3.50
C VAL A 72 -0.79 7.86 4.86
N ALA A 73 -1.89 7.11 5.03
CA ALA A 73 -2.57 6.99 6.32
C ALA A 73 -1.61 6.56 7.44
N LYS A 74 -0.80 5.52 7.21
CA LYS A 74 0.18 5.04 8.20
C LYS A 74 1.25 6.09 8.55
N MET A 75 1.73 6.88 7.59
CA MET A 75 2.70 7.95 7.86
C MET A 75 2.13 9.02 8.80
N HIS A 76 0.82 9.23 8.75
CA HIS A 76 0.10 10.16 9.65
C HIS A 76 -0.47 9.49 10.90
N GLY A 77 -0.19 8.21 11.14
CA GLY A 77 -0.69 7.47 12.30
C GLY A 77 -2.17 7.09 12.24
N PHE A 78 -2.73 7.00 11.03
CA PHE A 78 -4.13 6.66 10.76
C PHE A 78 -4.28 5.30 10.08
N GLU A 79 -5.50 4.76 10.10
CA GLU A 79 -5.84 3.50 9.44
C GLU A 79 -6.65 3.77 8.17
N ALA A 80 -6.33 3.06 7.08
CA ALA A 80 -7.12 3.10 5.85
C ALA A 80 -7.99 1.85 5.73
N VAL A 81 -9.28 2.03 5.45
CA VAL A 81 -10.26 0.97 5.32
C VAL A 81 -10.94 1.09 3.96
N GLN A 82 -10.98 -0.01 3.21
CA GLN A 82 -11.73 -0.07 1.97
C GLN A 82 -13.23 -0.18 2.26
N THR A 83 -14.02 0.66 1.59
CA THR A 83 -15.48 0.71 1.71
C THR A 83 -16.11 0.48 0.34
N SER A 84 -17.43 0.29 0.28
CA SER A 84 -18.15 0.13 -0.99
C SER A 84 -18.00 1.33 -1.93
N ASN A 85 -17.77 2.53 -1.38
CA ASN A 85 -17.80 3.78 -2.12
C ASN A 85 -16.41 4.43 -2.28
N GLY A 86 -15.34 3.74 -1.83
CA GLY A 86 -13.99 4.29 -1.84
C GLY A 86 -13.15 3.84 -0.65
N ILE A 87 -12.16 4.65 -0.28
CA ILE A 87 -11.20 4.38 0.79
C ILE A 87 -11.41 5.43 1.87
N ALA A 88 -11.75 4.98 3.08
CA ALA A 88 -11.87 5.85 4.24
C ALA A 88 -10.58 5.81 5.07
N VAL A 89 -10.11 6.97 5.52
CA VAL A 89 -9.00 7.08 6.47
C VAL A 89 -9.57 7.44 7.83
N ARG A 90 -9.18 6.70 8.87
CA ARG A 90 -9.73 6.77 10.22
C ARG A 90 -8.67 7.10 11.26
N SER A 91 -9.06 7.95 12.19
CA SER A 91 -8.36 8.19 13.45
C SER A 91 -9.26 7.66 14.58
N GLY A 92 -8.99 6.43 15.04
CA GLY A 92 -9.89 5.70 15.93
C GLY A 92 -11.29 5.52 15.30
N ASP A 93 -12.32 6.00 16.00
CA ASP A 93 -13.72 5.86 15.56
C ASP A 93 -14.17 6.94 14.56
N ARG A 94 -13.30 7.91 14.23
CA ARG A 94 -13.66 9.04 13.37
C ARG A 94 -13.02 8.92 12.01
N ASN A 95 -13.80 9.10 10.95
CA ASN A 95 -13.24 9.28 9.61
C ASN A 95 -12.60 10.68 9.54
N VAL A 96 -11.37 10.75 9.03
CA VAL A 96 -10.59 11.99 8.90
C VAL A 96 -10.31 12.35 7.44
N ALA A 97 -10.40 11.38 6.52
CA ALA A 97 -10.33 11.60 5.08
C ALA A 97 -11.09 10.52 4.30
N PHE A 98 -11.44 10.83 3.05
CA PHE A 98 -12.09 9.93 2.11
C PHE A 98 -11.50 10.10 0.71
N VAL A 99 -11.22 8.99 0.05
CA VAL A 99 -10.85 8.94 -1.37
C VAL A 99 -11.90 8.14 -2.10
N THR A 100 -12.67 8.78 -2.96
CA THR A 100 -13.74 8.17 -3.76
C THR A 100 -13.45 8.32 -5.25
N GLN A 101 -14.26 7.73 -6.11
CA GLN A 101 -14.18 7.95 -7.55
C GLN A 101 -14.41 9.42 -7.94
N GLU A 102 -15.20 10.12 -7.12
CA GLU A 102 -15.55 11.52 -7.35
C GLU A 102 -14.47 12.49 -6.89
N GLY A 103 -13.55 12.08 -6.01
CA GLY A 103 -12.63 13.03 -5.40
C GLY A 103 -11.86 12.56 -4.17
N VAL A 104 -11.04 13.48 -3.65
CA VAL A 104 -10.26 13.34 -2.41
C VAL A 104 -10.76 14.38 -1.41
N PHE A 105 -11.05 13.96 -0.18
CA PHE A 105 -11.56 14.81 0.89
C PHE A 105 -10.76 14.55 2.16
N SER A 106 -10.45 15.59 2.92
CA SER A 106 -9.71 15.46 4.17
C SER A 106 -10.09 16.57 5.14
N SER A 107 -9.95 16.27 6.43
CA SER A 107 -10.08 17.22 7.53
C SER A 107 -8.76 17.92 7.88
N ASP A 108 -7.63 17.34 7.48
CA ASP A 108 -6.30 17.90 7.69
C ASP A 108 -5.65 18.26 6.34
N ARG A 109 -4.96 19.40 6.33
CA ARG A 109 -4.30 19.95 5.15
C ARG A 109 -3.15 19.06 4.66
N LYS A 110 -2.25 18.62 5.55
CA LYS A 110 -1.09 17.81 5.16
C LYS A 110 -1.56 16.46 4.63
N LEU A 111 -2.53 15.86 5.32
CA LEU A 111 -3.16 14.62 4.86
C LEU A 111 -3.82 14.82 3.48
N PHE A 112 -4.48 15.95 3.24
CA PHE A 112 -5.06 16.28 1.94
C PHE A 112 -4.00 16.35 0.83
N GLU A 113 -2.93 17.11 1.06
CA GLU A 113 -1.84 17.31 0.09
C GLU A 113 -1.19 15.96 -0.29
N ASP A 114 -0.88 15.13 0.70
CA ASP A 114 -0.26 13.82 0.49
C ASP A 114 -1.20 12.83 -0.22
N LEU A 115 -2.50 12.88 0.07
CA LEU A 115 -3.49 12.04 -0.63
C LEU A 115 -3.69 12.47 -2.08
N VAL A 116 -3.71 13.78 -2.35
CA VAL A 116 -3.78 14.31 -3.72
C VAL A 116 -2.52 13.93 -4.51
N GLU A 117 -1.35 13.99 -3.87
CA GLU A 117 -0.11 13.52 -4.49
C GLU A 117 -0.17 12.02 -4.77
N ALA A 118 -0.56 11.19 -3.81
CA ALA A 118 -0.70 9.74 -3.98
C ALA A 118 -1.67 9.35 -5.11
N VAL A 119 -2.76 10.09 -5.30
CA VAL A 119 -3.70 9.89 -6.41
C VAL A 119 -3.08 10.28 -7.75
N ARG A 120 -2.28 11.36 -7.80
CA ARG A 120 -1.61 11.83 -9.02
C ARG A 120 -0.42 10.97 -9.43
N THR A 121 0.35 10.52 -8.46
CA THR A 121 1.56 9.72 -8.67
C THR A 121 1.26 8.24 -8.81
N GLN A 122 -0.02 7.84 -8.94
CA GLN A 122 -0.35 6.45 -9.26
C GLN A 122 0.47 6.01 -10.48
N PRO A 123 1.40 5.07 -10.31
CA PRO A 123 1.96 4.41 -11.47
C PRO A 123 0.91 3.44 -11.98
N VAL A 124 0.57 3.53 -13.27
CA VAL A 124 0.13 2.37 -14.03
C VAL A 124 1.21 1.31 -13.81
N ASP A 125 0.90 0.27 -13.05
CA ASP A 125 1.77 -0.87 -12.78
C ASP A 125 3.19 -0.56 -12.26
N ALA A 126 3.32 0.08 -11.08
CA ALA A 126 4.54 -0.14 -10.30
C ALA A 126 4.32 -1.32 -9.35
N PRO A 127 4.88 -2.50 -9.63
CA PRO A 127 4.99 -3.55 -8.62
C PRO A 127 5.91 -3.03 -7.51
N VAL A 128 5.29 -2.58 -6.42
CA VAL A 128 6.05 -2.24 -5.22
C VAL A 128 6.64 -3.52 -4.68
N LYS A 129 7.94 -3.43 -4.46
CA LYS A 129 8.88 -4.47 -4.05
C LYS A 129 8.60 -4.95 -2.63
N ASP A 130 7.52 -5.72 -2.44
CA ASP A 130 7.29 -6.63 -1.30
C ASP A 130 7.35 -8.10 -1.77
N SER A 131 8.32 -8.38 -2.64
CA SER A 131 8.37 -9.57 -3.50
C SER A 131 8.59 -10.92 -2.78
N TRP A 132 8.91 -10.93 -1.48
CA TRP A 132 9.19 -12.19 -0.79
C TRP A 132 8.04 -12.70 0.09
N LEU A 133 7.40 -11.84 0.89
CA LEU A 133 6.30 -12.27 1.75
C LEU A 133 5.03 -12.55 0.94
N ASP A 134 4.71 -11.73 -0.06
CA ASP A 134 3.60 -12.02 -0.97
C ASP A 134 3.87 -13.30 -1.79
N SER A 135 5.13 -13.56 -2.16
CA SER A 135 5.51 -14.83 -2.80
C SER A 135 5.30 -16.01 -1.85
N ILE A 136 5.62 -15.87 -0.55
CA ILE A 136 5.37 -16.91 0.46
C ILE A 136 3.88 -17.11 0.68
N VAL A 137 3.08 -16.05 0.76
CA VAL A 137 1.62 -16.09 0.91
C VAL A 137 0.96 -16.72 -0.33
N GLN A 138 1.46 -16.39 -1.52
CA GLN A 138 1.00 -16.98 -2.77
C GLN A 138 1.43 -18.44 -2.91
N LEU A 139 2.63 -18.80 -2.49
CA LEU A 139 3.09 -20.19 -2.45
C LEU A 139 2.23 -20.99 -1.46
N THR A 140 2.06 -20.51 -0.23
CA THR A 140 1.28 -21.18 0.84
C THR A 140 -0.18 -21.34 0.51
N SER A 141 -0.81 -20.34 -0.11
CA SER A 141 -2.19 -20.46 -0.59
C SER A 141 -2.33 -21.45 -1.76
N LYS A 142 -1.29 -21.62 -2.60
CA LYS A 142 -1.35 -22.47 -3.81
C LYS A 142 -0.99 -23.93 -3.58
N TYR A 143 -0.06 -24.22 -2.67
CA TYR A 143 0.48 -25.57 -2.46
C TYR A 143 0.15 -26.15 -1.07
N GLY A 144 -0.38 -25.33 -0.16
CA GLY A 144 -0.60 -25.70 1.24
C GLY A 144 0.64 -25.47 2.10
N VAL A 145 0.41 -25.04 3.34
CA VAL A 145 1.48 -24.69 4.31
C VAL A 145 2.37 -25.89 4.59
N ASP A 146 1.78 -27.07 4.82
CA ASP A 146 2.49 -28.29 5.21
C ASP A 146 3.49 -28.76 4.14
N LEU A 147 3.09 -28.66 2.86
CA LEU A 147 3.89 -29.14 1.74
C LEU A 147 5.11 -28.23 1.49
N ILE A 148 4.93 -26.92 1.64
CA ILE A 148 6.03 -25.95 1.53
C ILE A 148 6.96 -26.05 2.72
N PHE A 149 6.40 -26.20 3.92
CA PHE A 149 7.19 -26.36 5.14
C PHE A 149 8.05 -27.62 5.08
N MET A 150 7.48 -28.77 4.67
CA MET A 150 8.26 -29.98 4.41
C MET A 150 9.33 -29.76 3.35
N ALA A 151 8.99 -29.15 2.21
CA ALA A 151 9.96 -28.93 1.15
C ALA A 151 11.13 -28.02 1.61
N LEU A 152 10.84 -27.03 2.44
CA LEU A 152 11.84 -26.11 2.98
C LEU A 152 12.74 -26.81 4.02
N LEU A 153 12.16 -27.64 4.88
CA LEU A 153 12.86 -28.36 5.94
C LEU A 153 13.72 -29.51 5.40
N PHE A 154 13.28 -30.23 4.37
CA PHE A 154 14.00 -31.39 3.84
C PHE A 154 15.02 -31.04 2.74
N PHE A 155 14.78 -29.99 1.95
CA PHE A 155 15.67 -29.65 0.84
C PHE A 155 16.52 -28.41 1.12
N LEU A 156 15.90 -27.32 1.55
CA LEU A 156 16.57 -26.02 1.65
C LEU A 156 17.40 -25.89 2.92
N LEU A 157 16.90 -26.37 4.06
CA LEU A 157 17.55 -26.22 5.35
C LEU A 157 18.85 -27.06 5.50
N PRO A 158 18.91 -28.35 5.12
CA PRO A 158 20.14 -29.13 5.23
C PRO A 158 21.22 -28.64 4.26
N THR A 159 20.82 -28.20 3.06
CA THR A 159 21.75 -27.72 2.03
C THR A 159 22.31 -26.33 2.34
N THR A 160 21.50 -25.44 2.92
CA THR A 160 21.98 -24.14 3.42
C THR A 160 22.93 -24.31 4.59
N LEU A 161 22.64 -25.20 5.54
CA LEU A 161 23.57 -25.53 6.63
C LEU A 161 24.88 -26.13 6.12
N ALA A 162 24.82 -27.06 5.15
CA ALA A 162 26.02 -27.62 4.52
C ALA A 162 26.84 -26.55 3.77
N ALA A 163 26.18 -25.65 3.04
CA ALA A 163 26.82 -24.53 2.34
C ALA A 163 27.49 -23.55 3.31
N ILE A 164 26.82 -23.20 4.42
CA ILE A 164 27.39 -22.35 5.48
C ILE A 164 28.57 -23.05 6.14
N SER A 165 28.46 -24.35 6.43
CA SER A 165 29.56 -25.14 7.00
C SER A 165 30.78 -25.20 6.06
N LEU A 166 30.57 -25.39 4.76
CA LEU A 166 31.63 -25.39 3.75
C LEU A 166 32.29 -24.02 3.55
N ALA A 167 31.54 -22.94 3.73
CA ALA A 167 32.05 -21.57 3.61
C ALA A 167 32.78 -21.11 4.87
N ALA A 168 32.29 -21.48 6.06
CA ALA A 168 32.84 -21.07 7.34
C ALA A 168 34.03 -21.93 7.79
N THR A 169 34.10 -23.18 7.35
CA THR A 169 35.19 -24.09 7.74
C THR A 169 36.22 -24.15 6.63
N PRO A 170 37.46 -23.67 6.83
CA PRO A 170 38.51 -23.80 5.83
C PRO A 170 38.81 -25.29 5.63
N SER A 171 38.52 -25.81 4.45
CA SER A 171 38.77 -27.21 4.14
C SER A 171 40.27 -27.45 3.95
N LEU A 172 40.79 -28.54 4.50
CA LEU A 172 42.17 -28.98 4.27
C LEU A 172 42.41 -29.50 2.84
N TRP A 173 41.33 -29.84 2.13
CA TRP A 173 41.38 -30.60 0.86
C TRP A 173 41.15 -29.73 -0.39
N PHE A 174 40.47 -28.60 -0.25
CA PHE A 174 40.13 -27.72 -1.38
C PHE A 174 40.43 -26.25 -1.08
N PRO A 175 40.92 -25.48 -2.08
CA PRO A 175 41.10 -24.04 -1.93
C PRO A 175 39.75 -23.33 -1.80
N TYR A 176 39.70 -22.25 -1.01
CA TYR A 176 38.50 -21.46 -0.72
C TYR A 176 37.57 -21.18 -1.93
N PRO A 177 38.05 -20.74 -3.11
CA PRO A 177 37.18 -20.51 -4.27
C PRO A 177 36.43 -21.77 -4.76
N VAL A 178 37.02 -22.95 -4.60
CA VAL A 178 36.38 -24.23 -4.99
C VAL A 178 35.25 -24.57 -4.01
N ASN A 179 35.43 -24.32 -2.71
CA ASN A 179 34.38 -24.52 -1.71
C ASN A 179 33.18 -23.60 -1.93
N VAL A 180 33.44 -22.33 -2.29
CA VAL A 180 32.38 -21.39 -2.66
C VAL A 180 31.62 -21.87 -3.91
N GLY A 181 32.35 -22.39 -4.91
CA GLY A 181 31.74 -22.98 -6.11
C GLY A 181 30.86 -24.20 -5.80
N VAL A 182 31.33 -25.11 -4.95
CA VAL A 182 30.58 -26.29 -4.52
C VAL A 182 29.35 -25.90 -3.69
N ALA A 183 29.47 -24.93 -2.78
CA ALA A 183 28.36 -24.41 -1.99
C ALA A 183 27.29 -23.77 -2.88
N ALA A 184 27.69 -22.96 -3.86
CA ALA A 184 26.77 -22.36 -4.83
C ALA A 184 26.06 -23.43 -5.67
N ALA A 185 26.78 -24.44 -6.14
CA ALA A 185 26.20 -25.56 -6.89
C ALA A 185 25.18 -26.35 -6.06
N LEU A 186 25.50 -26.66 -4.79
CA LEU A 186 24.58 -27.34 -3.87
C LEU A 186 23.29 -26.54 -3.63
N LEU A 187 23.39 -25.22 -3.46
CA LEU A 187 22.21 -24.35 -3.31
C LEU A 187 21.37 -24.31 -4.59
N LEU A 188 21.98 -24.23 -5.77
CA LEU A 188 21.26 -24.24 -7.04
C LEU A 188 20.55 -25.58 -7.28
N ILE A 189 21.21 -26.70 -6.98
CA ILE A 189 20.59 -28.03 -7.05
C ILE A 189 19.43 -28.12 -6.08
N SER A 190 19.60 -27.65 -4.84
CA SER A 190 18.53 -27.62 -3.83
C SER A 190 17.31 -26.85 -4.29
N VAL A 191 17.50 -25.65 -4.85
CA VAL A 191 16.41 -24.84 -5.42
C VAL A 191 15.74 -25.57 -6.58
N TYR A 192 16.49 -26.24 -7.44
CA TYR A 192 15.95 -27.02 -8.54
C TYR A 192 15.07 -28.19 -8.04
N VAL A 193 15.57 -28.98 -7.09
CA VAL A 193 14.82 -30.10 -6.49
C VAL A 193 13.58 -29.59 -5.76
N PHE A 194 13.68 -28.49 -5.01
CA PHE A 194 12.55 -27.85 -4.34
C PHE A 194 11.44 -27.47 -5.35
N ARG A 195 11.79 -26.83 -6.47
CA ARG A 195 10.81 -26.47 -7.50
C ARG A 195 10.16 -27.69 -8.13
N LYS A 196 10.94 -28.75 -8.38
CA LYS A 196 10.45 -30.01 -8.94
C LYS A 196 9.48 -30.72 -7.98
N TYR A 197 9.84 -30.81 -6.70
CA TYR A 197 9.01 -31.41 -5.65
C TYR A 197 7.66 -30.69 -5.51
N LEU A 198 7.65 -29.35 -5.53
CA LEU A 198 6.41 -28.57 -5.53
C LEU A 198 5.56 -28.83 -6.77
N ALA A 199 6.17 -28.98 -7.95
CA ALA A 199 5.45 -29.22 -9.19
C ALA A 199 4.79 -30.61 -9.24
N GLU A 200 5.49 -31.64 -8.75
CA GLU A 200 5.02 -33.03 -8.74
C GLU A 200 3.93 -33.28 -7.69
N ASN A 201 4.04 -32.66 -6.51
CA ASN A 201 3.10 -32.84 -5.40
C ASN A 201 2.02 -31.76 -5.35
N ARG A 202 1.69 -31.15 -6.50
CA ARG A 202 0.56 -30.20 -6.58
C ARG A 202 -0.71 -30.87 -6.09
N PRO A 203 -1.49 -30.25 -5.18
CA PRO A 203 -2.78 -30.79 -4.80
C PRO A 203 -3.66 -30.86 -6.06
N LYS A 204 -4.04 -32.07 -6.46
CA LYS A 204 -5.05 -32.29 -7.51
C LYS A 204 -6.38 -31.79 -6.95
N ARG A 205 -6.80 -30.60 -7.36
CA ARG A 205 -8.19 -30.18 -7.24
C ARG A 205 -8.97 -30.73 -8.44
#